data_AF-A0A9D5LPB5-F1
#
_entry.id   AF-A0A9D5LPB5-F1
#
_cell.length_a   1.000
_cell.length_b   1.000
_cell.length_c   1.000
_cell.angle_alpha   90.00
_cell.angle_beta   90.00
_cell.angle_gamma   90.00
#
_symmetry.space_group_name_H-M   'P 1'
#
loop_
_entity.id
_entity.type
_entity.pdbx_description
1 polymer ?
#
loop_
_entity_poly.entity_id
_entity_poly.type
_entity_poly.pdbx_seq_one_letter_code
_entity_poly.pdbx_strand_id
1 'polypeptide(L)'
;MFFNVPILLLITIALLFAIAGYVSAKKKNRNPMLWAVICFLSDLFGLIVLLCSSPLEYNEELDYSESDTLGWIMLFIAFALFYLSFDYGWNAAKEYNDAMRWKLYMQMMQ
;
A
#
# COMPACT_ATOMS: atom_id res chain seq x y z
N MET A 1 -8.71 -19.70 17.01
CA MET A 1 -7.30 -19.25 17.05
C MET A 1 -6.67 -19.00 15.67
N PHE A 2 -7.29 -19.41 14.55
CA PHE A 2 -6.69 -19.32 13.20
C PHE A 2 -6.95 -18.02 12.41
N PHE A 3 -7.82 -17.12 12.89
CA PHE A 3 -8.16 -15.88 12.15
C PHE A 3 -7.05 -14.82 12.13
N ASN A 4 -6.09 -14.86 13.06
CA ASN A 4 -5.05 -13.81 13.17
C ASN A 4 -3.86 -14.03 12.22
N VAL A 5 -3.61 -15.27 11.79
CA VAL A 5 -2.47 -15.64 10.94
C VAL A 5 -2.50 -14.97 9.56
N PRO A 6 -3.62 -14.94 8.81
CA PRO A 6 -3.65 -14.30 7.50
C PRO A 6 -3.47 -12.77 7.59
N ILE A 7 -4.01 -12.12 8.61
CA ILE A 7 -3.88 -10.67 8.81
C ILE A 7 -2.42 -10.30 9.13
N LEU A 8 -1.79 -11.05 10.04
CA LEU A 8 -0.38 -10.84 10.38
C LEU A 8 0.53 -11.03 9.16
N LEU A 9 0.25 -12.05 8.34
CA LEU A 9 1.01 -12.31 7.11
C LEU A 9 0.90 -11.14 6.11
N LEU A 10 -0.31 -10.61 5.90
CA LEU A 10 -0.50 -9.44 5.03
C LEU A 10 0.26 -8.20 5.52
N ILE A 11 0.20 -7.92 6.83
CA ILE A 11 0.94 -6.81 7.43
C ILE A 11 2.45 -6.99 7.27
N THR A 12 2.97 -8.22 7.49
CA THR A 12 4.41 -8.48 7.31
C THR A 12 4.86 -8.28 5.86
N ILE A 13 4.03 -8.67 4.88
CA ILE A 13 4.33 -8.47 3.46
C ILE A 13 4.38 -6.97 3.11
N ALA A 14 3.38 -6.20 3.55
CA ALA A 14 3.34 -4.75 3.35
C ALA A 14 4.57 -4.05 3.97
N LEU A 15 5.01 -4.50 5.16
CA LEU A 15 6.23 -3.99 5.80
C LEU A 15 7.50 -4.31 5.01
N LEU A 16 7.60 -5.51 4.42
CA LEU A 16 8.74 -5.87 3.56
C LEU A 16 8.80 -4.96 2.32
N PHE A 17 7.67 -4.66 1.69
CA PHE A 17 7.61 -3.72 0.58
C PHE A 17 7.96 -2.29 0.99
N ALA A 18 7.51 -1.83 2.16
CA ALA A 18 7.87 -0.52 2.71
C ALA A 18 9.39 -0.39 2.92
N ILE A 19 10.03 -1.40 3.50
CA ILE A 19 11.48 -1.44 3.72
C ILE A 19 12.23 -1.44 2.38
N ALA A 20 11.79 -2.27 1.44
CA ALA A 20 12.42 -2.34 0.12
C ALA A 20 12.27 -1.03 -0.67
N GLY A 21 11.12 -0.35 -0.54
CA GLY A 21 10.90 1.00 -1.05
C GLY A 21 11.84 2.04 -0.44
N TYR A 22 11.97 2.04 0.89
CA TYR A 22 12.88 2.94 1.61
C TYR A 22 14.33 2.80 1.12
N VAL A 23 14.85 1.58 1.05
CA VAL A 23 16.23 1.31 0.63
C VAL A 23 16.44 1.71 -0.83
N SER A 24 15.46 1.43 -1.70
CA SER A 24 15.53 1.74 -3.13
C SER A 24 15.49 3.25 -3.39
N ALA A 25 14.69 3.99 -2.63
CA ALA A 25 14.61 5.45 -2.72
C ALA A 25 15.91 6.11 -2.25
N LYS A 26 16.50 5.61 -1.16
CA LYS A 26 17.81 6.09 -0.67
C LYS A 26 18.92 5.90 -1.72
N LYS A 27 18.91 4.79 -2.46
CA LYS A 27 19.88 4.54 -3.56
C LYS A 27 19.68 5.47 -4.76
N LYS A 28 18.49 6.03 -4.93
CA LYS A 28 18.12 6.91 -6.05
C LYS A 28 18.08 8.39 -5.66
N ASN A 29 18.63 8.76 -4.50
CA ASN A 29 18.58 10.12 -3.93
C ASN A 29 17.16 10.71 -3.83
N ARG A 30 16.14 9.85 -3.65
CA ARG A 30 14.74 10.25 -3.45
C ARG A 30 14.39 10.29 -1.98
N ASN A 31 13.25 10.90 -1.62
CA ASN A 31 12.81 10.98 -0.22
C ASN A 31 12.44 9.57 0.31
N PRO A 32 13.24 8.98 1.21
CA PRO A 32 13.10 7.57 1.54
C PRO A 32 11.87 7.29 2.41
N MET A 33 11.47 8.23 3.26
CA MET A 33 10.27 8.09 4.08
C MET A 33 9.00 8.15 3.24
N LEU A 34 8.96 9.07 2.28
CA LEU A 34 7.82 9.22 1.38
C LEU A 34 7.62 7.94 0.53
N TRP A 35 8.69 7.37 -0.01
CA TRP A 35 8.60 6.12 -0.77
C TRP A 35 8.32 4.88 0.07
N ALA A 36 8.71 4.87 1.35
CA ALA A 36 8.30 3.83 2.28
C ALA A 36 6.77 3.81 2.47
N VAL A 37 6.15 4.99 2.64
CA VAL A 37 4.69 5.13 2.77
C VAL A 37 3.99 4.72 1.46
N ILE A 38 4.50 5.14 0.31
CA ILE A 38 3.94 4.75 -1.00
C ILE A 38 3.96 3.24 -1.18
N CYS A 39 5.10 2.59 -0.91
CA CYS A 39 5.22 1.14 -1.04
C CYS A 39 4.43 0.38 0.03
N PHE A 40 4.17 0.99 1.19
CA PHE A 40 3.28 0.40 2.19
C PHE A 40 1.81 0.44 1.76
N LEU A 41 1.38 1.53 1.12
CA LEU A 41 -0.02 1.74 0.72
C LEU A 41 -0.38 1.11 -0.63
N SER A 42 0.59 0.98 -1.53
CA SER A 42 0.40 0.42 -2.89
C SER A 42 1.17 -0.88 -3.13
N ASP A 43 1.78 -1.44 -2.08
CA ASP A 43 2.58 -2.68 -2.11
C ASP A 43 3.61 -2.68 -3.25
N LEU A 44 3.49 -3.66 -4.14
CA LEU A 44 4.40 -3.90 -5.26
C LEU A 44 4.34 -2.76 -6.31
N PHE A 45 3.19 -2.11 -6.47
CA PHE A 45 3.01 -1.09 -7.51
C PHE A 45 3.94 0.11 -7.30
N GLY A 46 3.95 0.65 -6.07
CA GLY A 46 4.88 1.73 -5.69
C GLY A 46 6.34 1.35 -5.89
N LEU A 47 6.68 0.09 -5.59
CA LEU A 47 8.04 -0.40 -5.70
C LEU A 47 8.50 -0.53 -7.16
N ILE A 48 7.63 -1.01 -8.06
CA ILE A 48 7.90 -1.07 -9.50
C ILE A 48 8.16 0.32 -10.06
N VAL A 49 7.29 1.29 -9.75
CA VAL A 49 7.45 2.67 -10.23
C VAL A 49 8.77 3.27 -9.75
N LEU A 50 9.12 3.04 -8.49
CA LEU A 50 10.40 3.48 -7.94
C LEU A 50 11.60 2.86 -8.65
N LEU A 51 11.57 1.54 -8.91
CA LEU A 51 12.65 0.84 -9.60
C LEU A 51 12.84 1.34 -11.03
N CYS A 52 11.74 1.60 -11.76
CA CYS A 52 11.75 2.13 -13.11
C CYS A 52 12.11 3.62 -13.19
N SER A 53 11.97 4.37 -12.10
CA SER A 53 12.30 5.80 -12.09
C SER A 53 13.81 6.05 -12.14
N SER A 54 14.24 7.13 -12.81
CA SER A 54 15.64 7.56 -12.76
C SER A 54 16.03 8.05 -11.36
N PRO A 55 17.31 7.90 -10.94
CA PRO A 55 17.84 8.61 -9.78
C PRO A 55 17.65 10.12 -9.92
N LEU A 56 17.39 10.81 -8.80
CA LEU A 56 17.47 12.27 -8.77
C LEU A 56 18.95 12.69 -8.79
N GLU A 57 19.30 13.59 -9.70
CA GLU A 57 20.64 14.18 -9.76
C GLU A 57 20.75 15.22 -8.64
N TYR A 58 21.71 15.03 -7.74
CA TYR A 58 21.96 15.98 -6.67
C TYR A 58 22.67 17.20 -7.26
N ASN A 59 21.96 18.33 -7.35
CA ASN A 59 22.52 19.60 -7.79
C ASN A 59 22.37 20.64 -6.67
N GLU A 60 23.48 20.92 -5.97
CA GLU A 60 23.55 21.84 -4.82
C GLU A 60 23.03 23.26 -5.15
N GLU A 61 23.04 23.68 -6.42
CA GLU A 61 22.59 25.01 -6.84
C GLU A 61 21.06 25.12 -7.01
N LEU A 62 20.36 23.99 -7.18
CA LEU A 62 18.90 23.90 -7.40
C LEU A 62 18.12 23.41 -6.16
N ASP A 63 18.84 23.05 -5.10
CA ASP A 63 18.41 22.17 -4.00
C ASP A 63 17.42 22.78 -3.00
N TYR A 64 17.00 24.04 -3.19
CA TYR A 64 15.88 24.60 -2.43
C TYR A 64 14.50 24.21 -3.00
N SER A 65 14.42 23.59 -4.19
CA SER A 65 13.14 23.41 -4.87
C SER A 65 12.88 22.09 -5.59
N GLU A 66 13.87 21.19 -5.73
CA GLU A 66 13.63 19.91 -6.41
C GLU A 66 12.91 18.92 -5.49
N SER A 67 11.62 19.21 -5.26
CA SER A 67 10.72 18.31 -4.56
C SER A 67 10.50 17.06 -5.41
N ASP A 68 10.56 15.89 -4.79
CA ASP A 68 10.28 14.58 -5.39
C ASP A 68 8.82 14.51 -5.88
N THR A 69 8.56 15.19 -7.00
CA THR A 69 7.22 15.44 -7.54
C THR A 69 6.56 14.14 -7.93
N LEU A 70 7.35 13.20 -8.49
CA LEU A 70 6.90 11.83 -8.75
C LEU A 70 6.45 11.16 -7.46
N GLY A 71 7.23 11.29 -6.39
CA GLY A 71 6.87 10.81 -5.07
C GLY A 71 5.51 11.36 -4.61
N TRP A 72 5.28 12.66 -4.68
CA TRP A 72 4.01 13.26 -4.28
C TRP A 72 2.82 12.79 -5.12
N ILE A 73 2.98 12.69 -6.44
CA ILE A 73 1.93 12.14 -7.33
C ILE A 73 1.62 10.69 -6.95
N MET A 74 2.66 9.89 -6.74
CA MET A 74 2.52 8.49 -6.35
C MET A 74 1.89 8.33 -4.97
N LEU A 75 2.08 9.27 -4.05
CA LEU A 75 1.39 9.27 -2.76
C LEU A 75 -0.13 9.41 -2.92
N PHE A 76 -0.60 10.32 -3.77
CA PHE A 76 -2.03 10.45 -4.07
C PHE A 76 -2.60 9.18 -4.70
N ILE A 77 -1.87 8.58 -5.66
CA ILE A 77 -2.29 7.32 -6.29
C ILE A 77 -2.33 6.19 -5.27
N ALA A 78 -1.34 6.11 -4.38
CA ALA A 78 -1.28 5.08 -3.35
C ALA A 78 -2.46 5.20 -2.36
N PHE A 79 -2.85 6.41 -1.97
CA PHE A 79 -4.06 6.61 -1.16
C PHE A 79 -5.33 6.17 -1.88
N ALA A 80 -5.47 6.49 -3.17
CA ALA A 80 -6.63 6.06 -3.95
C ALA A 80 -6.70 4.52 -4.06
N LEU A 81 -5.57 3.86 -4.33
CA LEU A 81 -5.49 2.40 -4.40
C LEU A 81 -5.77 1.74 -3.05
N PHE A 82 -5.25 2.30 -1.96
CA PHE A 82 -5.51 1.81 -0.62
C PHE A 82 -6.99 1.93 -0.25
N TYR A 83 -7.61 3.08 -0.56
CA TYR A 83 -9.03 3.29 -0.34
C TYR A 83 -9.90 2.30 -1.12
N LEU A 84 -9.62 2.11 -2.41
CA LEU A 84 -10.34 1.15 -3.26
C LEU A 84 -10.19 -0.29 -2.76
N SER A 85 -8.97 -0.67 -2.34
CA SER A 85 -8.71 -1.99 -1.76
C SER A 85 -9.49 -2.20 -0.46
N PHE A 86 -9.55 -1.18 0.39
CA PHE A 86 -10.29 -1.23 1.64
C PHE A 86 -11.81 -1.32 1.40
N ASP A 87 -12.36 -0.49 0.50
CA ASP A 87 -13.78 -0.51 0.15
C ASP A 87 -14.21 -1.87 -0.42
N TYR A 88 -13.43 -2.41 -1.37
CA TYR A 88 -13.68 -3.73 -1.94
C TYR A 88 -13.64 -4.83 -0.87
N GLY A 89 -12.62 -4.81 -0.01
CA GLY A 89 -12.49 -5.78 1.08
C GLY A 89 -13.64 -5.70 2.09
N TRP A 90 -14.09 -4.49 2.43
CA TRP A 90 -15.22 -4.28 3.32
C TRP A 90 -16.53 -4.81 2.74
N ASN A 91 -16.82 -4.50 1.47
CA ASN A 91 -18.03 -4.97 0.80
C ASN A 91 -18.06 -6.50 0.69
N ALA A 92 -16.94 -7.14 0.34
CA ALA A 92 -16.83 -8.60 0.30
C ALA A 92 -17.03 -9.24 1.69
N ALA A 93 -16.47 -8.65 2.75
CA ALA A 93 -16.65 -9.14 4.12
C ALA A 93 -18.11 -9.02 4.59
N LYS A 94 -18.77 -7.91 4.22
CA LYS A 94 -20.19 -7.68 4.53
C LYS A 94 -21.08 -8.71 3.83
N GLU A 95 -20.89 -8.92 2.54
CA GLU A 95 -21.67 -9.91 1.76
C GLU A 95 -21.54 -11.33 2.34
N TYR A 96 -20.33 -11.73 2.74
CA TYR A 96 -20.10 -13.03 3.38
C TYR A 96 -20.84 -13.16 4.72
N ASN A 97 -20.85 -12.11 5.54
CA ASN A 97 -21.56 -12.09 6.82
C ASN A 97 -23.08 -12.15 6.63
N ASP A 98 -23.61 -11.36 5.69
CA ASP A 98 -25.04 -11.34 5.36
C ASP A 98 -25.51 -12.71 4.84
N ALA A 99 -24.71 -13.37 3.99
CA ALA A 99 -24.99 -14.72 3.50
C ALA A 99 -24.99 -15.77 4.63
N MET A 100 -24.07 -15.67 5.60
CA MET A 100 -24.05 -16.57 6.76
C MET A 100 -25.26 -16.34 7.69
N ARG A 101 -25.64 -15.08 7.93
CA ARG A 101 -26.84 -14.74 8.71
C ARG A 101 -28.10 -15.32 8.08
N TRP A 102 -28.22 -15.23 6.75
CA TRP A 102 -29.35 -15.79 6.03
C TRP A 102 -29.40 -17.32 6.13
N LYS A 103 -28.26 -18.01 5.99
CA LYS A 103 -28.16 -19.46 6.20
C LYS A 103 -28.59 -19.88 7.60
N LEU A 104 -28.14 -19.15 8.63
CA LEU A 104 -28.52 -19.41 10.02
C LEU A 104 -30.04 -19.22 10.22
N TYR A 105 -30.61 -18.16 9.66
CA TYR A 105 -32.05 -17.89 9.75
C TYR A 105 -32.88 -19.01 9.13
N MET A 106 -32.50 -19.48 7.94
CA MET A 106 -33.18 -20.59 7.26
C MET A 106 -33.08 -21.91 8.04
N GLN A 107 -31.95 -22.18 8.72
CA GLN A 107 -31.79 -23.36 9.57
C GLN A 107 -32.63 -23.32 10.84
N MET A 108 -32.90 -22.14 11.41
CA MET A 108 -33.75 -21.99 12.60
C MET A 108 -35.25 -22.11 12.29
N MET A 109 -35.66 -21.95 11.03
CA MET A 109 -37.05 -22.08 10.58
C MET A 109 -37.42 -23.50 10.11
N GLN A 110 -36.47 -24.43 10.06
CA GLN A 110 -36.70 -25.86 9.82
C GLN A 110 -36.84 -26.61 11.15
#